data_AF-A0A9X1VC25-F1
#
_entry.id   AF-A0A9X1VC25-F1
#
_cell.length_a   1.000
_cell.length_b   1.000
_cell.length_c   1.000
_cell.angle_alpha   90.00
_cell.angle_beta   90.00
_cell.angle_gamma   90.00
#
_symmetry.space_group_name_H-M   'P 1'
#
loop_
_entity.id
_entity.type
_entity.pdbx_description
1 polymer ?
#
loop_
_entity_poly.entity_id
_entity_poly.type
_entity_poly.pdbx_seq_one_letter_code
_entity_poly.pdbx_strand_id
1 'polypeptide(L)' 'MSDAPAHSILCPKCGGTLFREEKIVELNSSVMVTRGMSVPSQVNKVTYQYACIACGHIIDEHFSGHLKVE' A
#
# COMPACT_ATOMS: atom_id res chain seq x y z
N MET A 1 -28.14 18.83 -6.74
CA MET A 1 -27.66 17.47 -7.06
C MET A 1 -26.15 17.61 -7.17
N SER A 2 -25.43 17.07 -6.20
CA SER A 2 -24.03 17.39 -5.95
C SER A 2 -23.14 16.51 -6.82
N ASP A 3 -22.53 17.10 -7.84
CA ASP A 3 -21.48 16.48 -8.64
C ASP A 3 -20.27 16.17 -7.76
N ALA A 4 -20.11 14.90 -7.37
CA ALA A 4 -18.85 14.42 -6.80
C ALA A 4 -17.82 14.30 -7.94
N PRO A 5 -16.59 14.80 -7.78
CA PRO A 5 -15.56 14.64 -8.80
C PRO A 5 -15.29 13.14 -9.01
N ALA A 6 -15.46 12.70 -10.25
CA ALA A 6 -15.47 11.31 -10.72
C ALA A 6 -14.09 10.60 -10.68
N HIS A 7 -13.21 10.95 -9.75
CA HIS A 7 -11.82 10.47 -9.71
C HIS A 7 -11.35 10.03 -8.32
N SER A 8 -12.24 9.95 -7.33
CA SER A 8 -11.87 9.40 -6.01
C SER A 8 -12.04 7.88 -6.00
N ILE A 9 -10.97 7.16 -5.64
CA ILE A 9 -11.03 5.72 -5.41
C ILE A 9 -11.93 5.48 -4.19
N LEU A 10 -12.88 4.56 -4.32
CA LEU A 10 -13.77 4.15 -3.23
C LEU A 10 -13.42 2.73 -2.80
N CYS A 11 -13.41 2.48 -1.49
CA CYS A 11 -13.19 1.14 -0.98
C CYS A 11 -14.37 0.25 -1.40
N PRO A 12 -14.12 -0.88 -2.09
CA PRO A 12 -15.21 -1.74 -2.57
C PRO A 12 -16.00 -2.40 -1.42
N LYS A 13 -15.45 -2.38 -0.21
CA LYS A 13 -16.06 -3.03 0.96
C LYS A 13 -16.93 -2.08 1.81
N CYS A 14 -16.52 -0.82 1.97
CA CYS A 14 -17.22 0.13 2.86
C CYS A 14 -17.51 1.50 2.23
N GLY A 15 -17.09 1.74 0.99
CA GLY A 15 -17.25 3.03 0.31
C GLY A 15 -16.35 4.15 0.84
N GLY A 16 -15.45 3.85 1.78
CA GLY A 16 -14.49 4.83 2.30
C GLY A 16 -13.54 5.34 1.23
N THR A 17 -13.14 6.61 1.33
CA THR A 17 -12.29 7.33 0.36
C THR A 17 -10.86 7.53 0.84
N LEU A 18 -10.57 7.17 2.09
CA LEU A 18 -9.25 7.34 2.72
C LEU A 18 -8.50 6.02 2.79
N PHE A 19 -7.25 6.05 2.34
CA PHE A 19 -6.36 4.91 2.26
C PHE A 19 -5.01 5.23 2.90
N ARG A 20 -4.40 4.21 3.49
CA ARG A 20 -3.04 4.23 4.00
C ARG A 20 -2.16 3.44 3.04
N GLU A 21 -1.08 4.06 2.57
CA GLU A 21 -0.01 3.38 1.84
C GLU A 21 0.90 2.64 2.83
N GLU A 22 1.25 1.40 2.50
CA GLU A 22 2.21 0.61 3.24
C GLU A 22 3.32 0.12 2.30
N LYS A 23 4.56 0.48 2.63
CA LYS A 23 5.76 0.01 1.94
C LYS A 23 6.19 -1.35 2.51
N ILE A 24 6.17 -2.38 1.68
CA ILE A 24 6.66 -3.71 2.02
C ILE A 24 8.05 -3.87 1.43
N VAL A 25 9.01 -4.22 2.28
CA VAL A 25 10.40 -4.48 1.89
C VAL A 25 10.70 -5.94 2.14
N GLU A 26 10.89 -6.70 1.06
CA GLU A 26 11.34 -8.07 1.10
C GLU A 26 12.87 -8.08 1.17
N LEU A 27 13.41 -8.73 2.21
CA LEU A 27 14.85 -8.84 2.45
C LEU A 27 15.32 -10.26 2.12
N ASN A 28 16.52 -10.39 1.56
CA ASN A 28 17.12 -11.67 1.21
C ASN A 28 17.67 -12.48 2.39
N SER A 29 17.45 -12.01 3.62
CA SER A 29 18.10 -12.56 4.80
C SER A 29 17.36 -13.81 5.29
N SER A 30 17.83 -14.99 4.88
CA SER A 30 17.55 -16.28 5.55
C SER A 30 18.25 -16.37 6.91
N VAL A 31 18.10 -15.34 7.75
CA VAL A 31 18.85 -15.21 9.00
C VAL A 31 17.89 -14.83 10.12
N MET A 32 17.97 -15.56 11.22
CA MET A 32 17.20 -15.26 12.43
C MET A 32 17.72 -13.94 13.03
N VAL A 33 16.94 -12.86 12.93
CA VAL A 33 17.36 -11.54 13.43
C VAL A 33 17.07 -11.45 14.93
N THR A 34 18.12 -11.38 15.73
CA THR A 34 18.03 -11.09 17.17
C THR A 34 18.16 -9.57 17.38
N ARG A 35 17.47 -9.00 18.38
CA ARG A 35 17.56 -7.54 18.68
C ARG A 35 19.03 -7.12 18.85
N GLY A 36 19.45 -6.10 18.09
CA GLY A 36 20.81 -5.52 18.18
C GLY A 36 21.78 -5.95 17.08
N MET A 37 21.39 -6.82 16.15
CA MET A 37 22.25 -7.22 15.03
C MET A 37 22.07 -6.29 13.81
N SER A 38 23.17 -5.73 13.31
CA SER A 38 23.22 -5.07 11.99
C SER A 38 23.41 -6.14 10.92
N VAL A 39 22.31 -6.64 10.35
CA VAL A 39 22.37 -7.60 9.24
C VAL A 39 22.55 -6.81 7.93
N PRO A 40 23.61 -7.07 7.13
CA PRO A 40 23.70 -6.56 5.77
C PRO A 40 22.71 -7.32 4.89
N SER A 41 21.41 -7.07 5.07
CA SER A 41 20.37 -7.64 4.23
C SER A 41 20.31 -6.89 2.92
N GLN A 42 20.39 -7.60 1.79
CA GLN A 42 20.06 -6.99 0.51
C GLN A 42 18.54 -7.00 0.33
N VAL A 43 18.02 -5.90 -0.22
CA VAL A 43 16.61 -5.79 -0.55
C VAL A 43 16.35 -6.61 -1.82
N ASN A 44 15.51 -7.64 -1.72
CA ASN A 44 15.08 -8.43 -2.86
C ASN A 44 14.01 -7.70 -3.67
N LYS A 45 13.02 -7.14 -2.97
CA LYS A 45 11.84 -6.55 -3.60
C LYS A 45 11.26 -5.47 -2.72
N VAL A 46 10.77 -4.40 -3.34
CA VAL A 46 9.95 -3.38 -2.69
C VAL A 46 8.59 -3.37 -3.37
N THR A 47 7.52 -3.54 -2.60
CA THR A 47 6.15 -3.39 -3.07
C THR A 47 5.41 -2.38 -2.20
N TYR A 48 4.35 -1.81 -2.76
CA TYR A 48 3.46 -0.90 -2.04
C TYR A 48 2.06 -1.51 -2.06
N GLN A 49 1.35 -1.39 -0.95
CA GLN A 49 -0.05 -1.78 -0.84
C GLN A 49 -0.86 -0.63 -0.24
N TYR A 50 -2.13 -0.54 -0.62
CA TYR A 50 -3.06 0.45 -0.08
C TYR A 50 -4.14 -0.23 0.72
N ALA A 51 -4.31 0.18 1.98
CA ALA A 51 -5.34 -0.34 2.87
C ALA A 51 -6.36 0.75 3.21
N CYS A 52 -7.65 0.44 3.12
CA CYS A 52 -8.71 1.36 3.54
C CYS A 52 -8.61 1.65 5.04
N ILE A 53 -8.56 2.92 5.42
CA ILE A 53 -8.44 3.31 6.83
C ILE A 53 -9.68 2.90 7.64
N ALA A 54 -10.86 2.93 7.02
CA ALA A 54 -12.12 2.68 7.72
C ALA A 54 -12.36 1.19 8.03
N CYS A 55 -11.96 0.28 7.14
CA CYS A 55 -12.28 -1.16 7.29
C CYS A 55 -11.09 -2.11 7.16
N GLY A 56 -9.89 -1.58 6.90
CA GLY A 56 -8.66 -2.37 6.76
C GLY A 56 -8.57 -3.21 5.49
N HIS A 57 -9.51 -3.07 4.55
CA HIS A 57 -9.48 -3.83 3.30
C HIS A 57 -8.30 -3.39 2.41
N ILE A 58 -7.49 -4.35 1.97
CA ILE A 58 -6.35 -4.14 1.08
C ILE A 58 -6.86 -4.11 -0.36
N ILE A 59 -6.45 -3.09 -1.13
CA ILE A 59 -6.73 -3.02 -2.56
C ILE A 59 -5.51 -3.60 -3.30
N ASP A 60 -5.69 -4.79 -3.86
CA ASP A 60 -4.65 -5.56 -4.56
C ASP A 60 -4.66 -5.33 -6.08
N GLU A 61 -5.61 -4.55 -6.59
CA GLU A 61 -5.67 -4.24 -8.01
C GLU A 61 -4.50 -3.34 -8.42
N HIS A 62 -3.72 -3.80 -9.40
CA HIS A 62 -2.77 -2.97 -10.13
C HIS A 62 -3.55 -1.81 -10.77
N PHE A 63 -3.54 -0.65 -10.13
CA PHE A 63 -4.13 0.55 -10.71
C PHE A 63 -3.32 0.98 -11.93
N SER A 64 -3.78 0.59 -13.12
CA SER A 64 -3.35 1.14 -14.42
C SER A 64 -4.04 2.47 -14.72
N GLY A 65 -4.28 3.29 -13.69
CA GLY A 65 -4.79 4.65 -13.81
C GLY A 65 -3.64 5.63 -13.78
N HIS A 66 -3.48 6.43 -14.84
CA HIS A 66 -2.51 7.52 -14.90
C HIS A 66 -2.79 8.53 -13.77
N LEU A 67 -2.05 8.43 -12.66
CA LEU A 67 -1.91 9.51 -11.69
C LEU A 67 -1.13 10.64 -12.36
N LYS A 68 -1.85 11.59 -12.99
CA LYS A 68 -1.30 12.91 -13.24
C LYS A 68 -1.31 13.65 -11.91
N VAL A 69 -0.12 13.74 -11.31
CA VAL A 69 0.17 14.70 -10.24
C VAL A 69 0.18 16.07 -10.91
N GLU A 70 -0.83 16.89 -10.67
CA GLU A 70 -0.78 18.33 -10.94
C GLU A 70 -0.01 19.05 -9.82
#